data_AF-A0A955WUP6-F1
#
_entry.id   AF-A0A955WUP6-F1
#
_cell.length_a   1.000
_cell.length_b   1.000
_cell.length_c   1.000
_cell.angle_alpha   90.00
_cell.angle_beta   90.00
_cell.angle_gamma   90.00
#
_symmetry.space_group_name_H-M   'P 1'
#
loop_
_entity.id
_entity.type
_entity.pdbx_description
1 polymer ?
#
loop_
_entity_poly.entity_id
_entity_poly.type
_entity_poly.pdbx_seq_one_letter_code
_entity_poly.pdbx_strand_id
1 'polypeptide(L)'
;EDKVLTYMVQRIRKITDELGSLSGILSAQLAVRFDKEGLRQLTRAAVKAALTPNDRAVQAAKELEGRYEADSQILRGDLGVLERQMERSKRAVGHDADQLRHAVDVGLQLVCGHGLQPVEPPTDPPSWHLPVAHLDATWASTLAPLREAADPDAPHWHVPKVRPVAFRAAHQLDADTVQLHLGHPLVKRLLARFRAQGFAAHDLERVTLMHTPGESVRRVVLLGKLSLFGHGATRLHEEVLLVAGQWSAEAAPTPYKADGLRKAQEVLDAALAAGSPAHPDADAPRRIQRAVERDLRALLPELEALAREQEAKAVALLTDRGEGEAQDMHAILERQHEKIIEAQKARKQLNLSLSRDEHAQFELDVRALGKRLEQLEKERIAEPEAIRRSYQVTLRRFEQLGLVYLWP
;
A
#
# COMPACT_ATOMS: atom_id res chain seq x y z
N GLU A 1 45.25 25.79 -24.38
CA GLU A 1 44.14 24.83 -24.21
C GLU A 1 42.93 25.44 -23.50
N ASP A 2 43.11 26.14 -22.36
CA ASP A 2 42.01 26.74 -21.58
C ASP A 2 40.96 27.52 -22.38
N LYS A 3 41.39 28.41 -23.29
CA LYS A 3 40.46 29.27 -24.04
C LYS A 3 39.56 28.52 -25.03
N VAL A 4 39.86 27.27 -25.38
CA VAL A 4 39.00 26.44 -26.25
C VAL A 4 37.99 25.68 -25.41
N LEU A 5 38.42 25.12 -24.28
CA LEU A 5 37.55 24.44 -23.31
C LEU A 5 36.53 25.40 -22.69
N THR A 6 36.93 26.61 -22.29
CA THR A 6 35.99 27.63 -21.77
C THR A 6 34.94 28.02 -22.81
N TYR A 7 35.36 28.23 -24.06
CA TYR A 7 34.44 28.56 -25.16
C TYR A 7 33.45 27.42 -25.43
N MET A 8 33.92 26.18 -25.36
CA MET A 8 33.08 25.00 -25.52
C MET A 8 32.06 24.84 -24.42
N VAL A 9 32.47 24.94 -23.15
CA VAL A 9 31.56 24.82 -22.00
C VAL A 9 30.50 25.93 -22.05
N GLN A 10 30.90 27.17 -22.35
CA GLN A 10 29.95 28.29 -22.52
C GLN A 10 28.97 28.04 -23.67
N ARG A 11 29.45 27.48 -24.78
CA ARG A 11 28.62 27.23 -25.97
C ARG A 11 27.69 26.03 -25.80
N ILE A 12 28.15 24.94 -25.18
CA ILE A 12 27.34 23.77 -24.85
C ILE A 12 26.24 24.17 -23.85
N ARG A 13 26.57 24.94 -22.82
CA ARG A 13 25.57 25.46 -21.87
C ARG A 13 24.51 26.29 -22.58
N LYS A 14 24.93 27.24 -23.42
CA LYS A 14 24.00 28.05 -24.22
C LYS A 14 23.14 27.22 -25.19
N ILE A 15 23.71 26.20 -25.83
CA ILE A 15 22.98 25.28 -26.74
C ILE A 15 22.03 24.38 -25.96
N THR A 16 22.37 23.97 -24.74
CA THR A 16 21.51 23.13 -23.88
C THR A 16 20.31 23.93 -23.38
N ASP A 17 20.51 25.22 -23.07
CA ASP A 17 19.44 26.13 -22.66
C ASP A 17 18.53 26.53 -23.85
N GLU A 18 19.07 26.62 -25.08
CA GLU A 18 18.34 27.15 -26.26
C GLU A 18 17.77 26.07 -27.22
N LEU A 19 18.32 24.84 -27.27
CA LEU A 19 18.08 23.89 -28.37
C LEU A 19 17.62 22.49 -27.94
N GLY A 20 17.34 22.25 -26.65
CA GLY A 20 16.69 21.01 -26.19
C GLY A 20 17.37 19.71 -26.66
N SER A 21 16.61 18.84 -27.33
CA SER A 21 17.06 17.51 -27.79
C SER A 21 18.23 17.55 -28.79
N LEU A 22 18.35 18.65 -29.55
CA LEU A 22 19.41 18.89 -30.52
C LEU A 22 20.79 19.03 -29.83
N SER A 23 20.82 19.53 -28.58
CA SER A 23 22.04 19.63 -27.78
C SER A 23 22.69 18.27 -27.52
N GLY A 24 21.88 17.25 -27.25
CA GLY A 24 22.36 15.88 -27.00
C GLY A 24 23.04 15.27 -28.23
N ILE A 25 22.44 15.46 -29.42
CA ILE A 25 22.99 14.98 -30.70
C ILE A 25 24.30 15.70 -31.04
N LEU A 26 24.33 17.02 -30.91
CA LEU A 26 25.53 17.83 -31.19
C LEU A 26 26.66 17.50 -30.22
N SER A 27 26.35 17.23 -28.94
CA SER A 27 27.32 16.81 -27.93
C SER A 27 27.90 15.43 -28.23
N ALA A 28 27.09 14.46 -28.69
CA ALA A 28 27.57 13.15 -29.09
C ALA A 28 28.46 13.20 -30.35
N GLN A 29 28.11 14.02 -31.35
CA GLN A 29 28.94 14.23 -32.54
C GLN A 29 30.28 14.88 -32.21
N LEU A 30 30.28 15.79 -31.23
CA LEU A 30 31.48 16.42 -30.70
C LEU A 30 32.37 15.38 -29.98
N ALA A 31 31.77 14.51 -29.14
CA ALA A 31 32.47 13.43 -28.44
C ALA A 31 33.16 12.44 -29.41
N VAL A 32 32.47 12.03 -30.47
CA VAL A 32 33.04 11.14 -31.51
C VAL A 32 34.23 11.79 -32.23
N ARG A 33 34.22 13.12 -32.41
CA ARG A 33 35.37 13.84 -32.98
C ARG A 33 36.51 13.97 -31.97
N PHE A 34 36.20 14.16 -30.69
CA PHE A 34 37.20 14.15 -29.62
C PHE A 34 37.97 12.84 -29.57
N ASP A 35 37.26 11.71 -29.64
CA ASP A 35 37.87 10.38 -29.60
C ASP A 35 38.77 10.10 -30.81
N LYS A 36 38.51 10.76 -31.95
CA LYS A 36 39.27 10.56 -33.20
C LYS A 36 40.47 11.50 -33.38
N GLU A 37 40.34 12.77 -33.01
CA GLU A 37 41.34 13.80 -33.34
C GLU A 37 42.18 14.24 -32.12
N GLY A 38 41.70 13.98 -30.89
CA GLY A 38 42.36 14.36 -29.64
C GLY A 38 42.38 15.88 -29.39
N LEU A 39 42.37 16.27 -28.11
CA LEU A 39 42.24 17.68 -27.66
C LEU A 39 43.28 18.65 -28.26
N ARG A 40 44.46 18.17 -28.66
CA ARG A 40 45.57 19.01 -29.14
C ARG A 40 45.43 19.47 -30.59
N GLN A 41 44.64 18.79 -31.41
CA GLN A 41 44.46 19.13 -32.83
C GLN A 41 43.13 19.85 -33.12
N LEU A 42 42.25 19.96 -32.12
CA LEU A 42 40.95 20.62 -32.24
C LEU A 42 41.08 22.15 -32.26
N THR A 43 40.81 22.74 -33.41
CA THR A 43 40.72 24.20 -33.57
C THR A 43 39.31 24.71 -33.24
N ARG A 44 39.21 25.98 -32.84
CA ARG A 44 37.91 26.64 -32.58
C ARG A 44 36.96 26.60 -33.79
N ALA A 45 37.50 26.62 -35.00
CA ALA A 45 36.73 26.52 -36.24
C ALA A 45 36.11 25.12 -36.40
N ALA A 46 36.86 24.07 -36.10
CA ALA A 46 36.39 22.68 -36.15
C ALA A 46 35.27 22.42 -35.12
N VAL A 47 35.42 22.94 -33.89
CA VAL A 47 34.39 22.91 -32.84
C VAL A 47 33.14 23.66 -33.28
N LYS A 48 33.30 24.86 -33.87
CA LYS A 48 32.16 25.65 -34.38
C LYS A 48 31.42 24.91 -35.49
N ALA A 49 32.13 24.27 -36.41
CA ALA A 49 31.53 23.50 -37.49
C ALA A 49 30.77 22.26 -36.98
N ALA A 50 31.31 21.56 -35.97
CA ALA A 50 30.64 20.40 -35.37
C ALA A 50 29.39 20.77 -34.55
N LEU A 51 29.37 21.97 -33.95
CA LEU A 51 28.22 22.51 -33.21
C LEU A 51 27.20 23.24 -34.11
N THR A 52 27.43 23.30 -35.42
CA THR A 52 26.46 23.87 -36.37
C THR A 52 25.49 22.77 -36.77
N PRO A 53 24.16 22.95 -36.59
CA PRO A 53 23.19 21.92 -36.94
C PRO A 53 23.24 21.61 -38.44
N ASN A 54 23.39 20.34 -38.78
CA ASN A 54 23.20 19.84 -40.15
C ASN A 54 21.78 19.26 -40.28
N ASP A 55 21.22 19.18 -41.48
CA ASP A 55 19.83 18.76 -41.73
C ASP A 55 19.51 17.38 -41.13
N ARG A 56 20.48 16.46 -41.14
CA ARG A 56 20.36 15.14 -40.48
C ARG A 56 20.23 15.24 -38.96
N ALA A 57 20.93 16.18 -38.32
CA ALA A 57 20.85 16.39 -36.88
C ALA A 57 19.51 17.02 -36.48
N VAL A 58 18.99 17.94 -37.32
CA VAL A 58 17.67 18.55 -37.13
C VAL A 58 16.56 17.51 -37.29
N GLN A 59 16.66 16.62 -38.28
CA GLN A 59 15.68 15.55 -38.48
C GLN A 59 15.71 14.52 -37.34
N ALA A 60 16.90 14.09 -36.90
CA ALA A 60 17.05 13.19 -35.76
C ALA A 60 16.51 13.82 -34.45
N ALA A 61 16.71 15.13 -34.25
CA ALA A 61 16.14 15.85 -33.10
C ALA A 61 14.61 15.85 -33.14
N LYS A 62 13.99 16.11 -34.31
CA LYS A 62 12.53 16.03 -34.48
C LYS A 62 11.98 14.63 -34.23
N GLU A 63 12.66 13.59 -34.69
CA GLU A 63 12.26 12.21 -34.43
C GLU A 63 12.39 11.84 -32.94
N LEU A 64 13.44 12.30 -32.27
CA LEU A 64 13.60 12.11 -30.82
C LEU A 64 12.56 12.90 -30.03
N GLU A 65 12.28 14.16 -30.39
CA GLU A 65 11.22 14.96 -29.79
C GLU A 65 9.84 14.30 -29.95
N GLY A 66 9.52 13.80 -31.15
CA GLY A 66 8.28 13.06 -31.36
C GLY A 66 8.18 11.79 -30.51
N ARG A 67 9.31 11.08 -30.29
CA ARG A 67 9.36 9.94 -29.35
C ARG A 67 9.22 10.38 -27.90
N TYR A 68 9.91 11.44 -27.47
CA TYR A 68 9.80 11.98 -26.12
C TYR A 68 8.38 12.48 -25.81
N GLU A 69 7.71 13.10 -26.78
CA GLU A 69 6.31 13.51 -26.65
C GLU A 69 5.39 12.31 -26.53
N ALA A 70 5.56 11.28 -27.37
CA ALA A 70 4.79 10.04 -27.28
C ALA A 70 5.01 9.33 -25.94
N ASP A 71 6.27 9.16 -25.52
CA ASP A 71 6.63 8.55 -24.24
C ASP A 71 6.10 9.38 -23.06
N SER A 72 6.18 10.71 -23.13
CA SER A 72 5.61 11.61 -22.12
C SER A 72 4.09 11.50 -22.04
N GLN A 73 3.40 11.35 -23.17
CA GLN A 73 1.95 11.12 -23.19
C GLN A 73 1.59 9.78 -22.56
N ILE A 74 2.33 8.70 -22.87
CA ILE A 74 2.17 7.39 -22.26
C ILE A 74 2.37 7.49 -20.74
N LEU A 75 3.48 8.09 -20.30
CA LEU A 75 3.80 8.27 -18.88
C LEU A 75 2.73 9.09 -18.14
N ARG A 76 2.22 10.18 -18.73
CA ARG A 76 1.10 10.94 -18.14
C ARG A 76 -0.18 10.11 -18.05
N GLY A 77 -0.46 9.29 -19.08
CA GLY A 77 -1.56 8.35 -19.08
C GLY A 77 -1.45 7.34 -17.93
N ASP A 78 -0.28 6.74 -17.78
CA ASP A 78 0.04 5.76 -16.74
C ASP A 78 -0.04 6.39 -15.34
N LEU A 79 0.50 7.60 -15.15
CA LEU A 79 0.36 8.35 -13.90
C LEU A 79 -1.11 8.57 -13.55
N GLY A 80 -1.94 8.97 -14.51
CA GLY A 80 -3.38 9.13 -14.28
C GLY A 80 -4.08 7.82 -13.90
N VAL A 81 -3.64 6.67 -14.46
CA VAL A 81 -4.16 5.35 -14.07
C VAL A 81 -3.76 5.03 -12.63
N LEU A 82 -2.49 5.23 -12.28
CA LEU A 82 -1.95 4.99 -10.94
C LEU A 82 -2.60 5.87 -9.88
N GLU A 83 -2.84 7.15 -10.16
CA GLU A 83 -3.57 8.05 -9.28
C GLU A 83 -5.00 7.57 -9.02
N ARG A 84 -5.72 7.16 -10.06
CA ARG A 84 -7.07 6.59 -9.91
C ARG A 84 -7.07 5.28 -9.13
N GLN A 85 -6.05 4.45 -9.30
CA GLN A 85 -5.88 3.22 -8.51
C GLN A 85 -5.57 3.54 -7.05
N MET A 86 -4.69 4.50 -6.79
CA MET A 86 -4.36 4.97 -5.45
C MET A 86 -5.60 5.52 -4.75
N GLU A 87 -6.38 6.39 -5.39
CA GLU A 87 -7.58 6.97 -4.79
C GLU A 87 -8.67 5.91 -4.53
N ARG A 88 -8.85 4.95 -5.43
CA ARG A 88 -9.75 3.80 -5.18
C ARG A 88 -9.27 2.98 -3.99
N SER A 89 -7.97 2.74 -3.89
CA SER A 89 -7.38 1.96 -2.79
C SER A 89 -7.50 2.70 -1.46
N LYS A 90 -7.24 4.02 -1.43
CA LYS A 90 -7.44 4.87 -0.24
C LYS A 90 -8.88 4.82 0.25
N ARG A 91 -9.85 4.96 -0.66
CA ARG A 91 -11.28 4.88 -0.32
C ARG A 91 -11.69 3.49 0.17
N ALA A 92 -11.18 2.43 -0.45
CA ALA A 92 -11.49 1.06 -0.06
C ALA A 92 -10.89 0.67 1.30
N VAL A 93 -9.65 1.10 1.57
CA VAL A 93 -8.96 0.80 2.84
C VAL A 93 -9.41 1.74 3.97
N GLY A 94 -9.89 2.95 3.64
CA GLY A 94 -10.23 3.97 4.63
C GLY A 94 -9.00 4.45 5.42
N HIS A 95 -7.81 4.41 4.80
CA HIS A 95 -6.57 4.77 5.51
C HIS A 95 -6.51 6.27 5.79
N ASP A 96 -6.48 6.61 7.08
CA ASP A 96 -6.20 7.94 7.58
C ASP A 96 -4.88 7.96 8.38
N ALA A 97 -4.02 8.94 8.07
CA ALA A 97 -2.70 9.05 8.68
C ALA A 97 -2.75 9.45 10.16
N ASP A 98 -3.73 10.26 10.55
CA ASP A 98 -3.91 10.72 11.93
C ASP A 98 -4.48 9.59 12.81
N GLN A 99 -5.41 8.79 12.26
CA GLN A 99 -5.90 7.57 12.93
C GLN A 99 -4.79 6.54 13.11
N LEU A 100 -3.94 6.34 12.09
CA LEU A 100 -2.79 5.43 12.21
C LEU A 100 -1.80 5.91 13.28
N ARG A 101 -1.51 7.22 13.31
CA ARG A 101 -0.69 7.82 14.37
C ARG A 101 -1.29 7.53 15.74
N HIS A 102 -2.59 7.77 15.92
CA HIS A 102 -3.26 7.55 17.20
C HIS A 102 -3.20 6.08 17.63
N ALA A 103 -3.44 5.14 16.71
CA ALA A 103 -3.34 3.71 16.99
C ALA A 103 -1.91 3.28 17.38
N VAL A 104 -0.89 3.84 16.73
CA VAL A 104 0.52 3.61 17.08
C VAL A 104 0.84 4.19 18.46
N ASP A 105 0.36 5.40 18.75
CA ASP A 105 0.56 6.06 20.04
C ASP A 105 -0.04 5.25 21.19
N VAL A 106 -1.31 4.84 21.07
CA VAL A 106 -1.97 3.96 22.05
C VAL A 106 -1.23 2.62 22.18
N GLY A 107 -0.78 2.05 21.06
CA GLY A 107 0.00 0.80 21.07
C GLY A 107 1.32 0.93 21.85
N LEU A 108 2.02 2.06 21.70
CA LEU A 108 3.24 2.35 22.45
C LEU A 108 2.94 2.56 23.94
N GLN A 109 1.86 3.27 24.27
CA GLN A 109 1.42 3.44 25.66
C GLN A 109 1.11 2.10 26.34
N LEU A 110 0.47 1.16 25.64
CA LEU A 110 0.21 -0.17 26.19
C LEU A 110 1.48 -1.04 26.34
N VAL A 111 2.48 -0.83 25.49
CA VAL A 111 3.74 -1.61 25.53
C VAL A 111 4.70 -1.09 26.58
N CYS A 112 4.89 0.23 26.65
CA CYS A 112 5.96 0.85 27.46
C CYS A 112 5.47 2.03 28.33
N GLY A 113 4.18 2.32 28.34
CA GLY A 113 3.59 3.42 29.11
C GLY A 113 3.82 4.80 28.49
N HIS A 114 4.47 4.90 27.33
CA HIS A 114 4.86 6.18 26.73
C HIS A 114 4.42 6.26 25.27
N GLY A 115 4.07 7.47 24.83
CA GLY A 115 3.61 7.76 23.47
C GLY A 115 4.71 8.34 22.57
N LEU A 116 4.29 8.74 21.38
CA LEU A 116 5.04 9.50 20.40
C LEU A 116 5.29 10.92 20.92
N GLN A 117 6.53 11.39 20.80
CA GLN A 117 6.88 12.77 21.14
C GLN A 117 7.02 13.60 19.87
N PRO A 118 6.35 14.76 19.72
CA PRO A 118 6.50 15.59 18.54
C PRO A 118 7.95 16.08 18.40
N VAL A 119 8.45 16.16 17.17
CA VAL A 119 9.76 16.79 16.89
C VAL A 119 9.61 18.31 17.00
N GLU A 120 10.57 18.96 17.67
CA GLU A 120 10.66 20.42 17.77
C GLU A 120 11.97 20.92 17.14
N PRO A 121 11.94 21.88 16.20
CA PRO A 121 10.75 22.57 15.64
C PRO A 121 9.89 21.65 14.74
N PRO A 122 8.61 22.00 14.49
CA PRO A 122 7.73 21.21 13.63
C PRO A 122 8.31 21.01 12.23
N THR A 123 8.29 19.78 11.76
CA THR A 123 8.71 19.39 10.40
C THR A 123 7.54 19.37 9.43
N ASP A 124 7.83 19.38 8.13
CA ASP A 124 6.85 19.13 7.06
C ASP A 124 7.29 17.91 6.23
N PRO A 125 6.60 16.75 6.33
CA PRO A 125 5.41 16.48 7.14
C PRO A 125 5.70 16.46 8.65
N PRO A 126 4.67 16.59 9.51
CA PRO A 126 4.84 16.44 10.95
C PRO A 126 5.50 15.11 11.30
N SER A 127 6.49 15.16 12.19
CA SER A 127 7.30 14.00 12.61
C SER A 127 7.31 13.84 14.12
N TRP A 128 7.59 12.61 14.56
CA TRP A 128 7.60 12.21 15.96
C TRP A 128 8.83 11.36 16.31
N HIS A 129 9.34 11.51 17.52
CA HIS A 129 10.32 10.62 18.13
C HIS A 129 9.63 9.42 18.78
N LEU A 130 10.24 8.24 18.61
CA LEU A 130 9.82 7.01 19.29
C LEU A 130 10.44 6.96 20.70
N PRO A 131 9.72 6.43 21.71
CA PRO A 131 10.23 6.29 23.09
C PRO A 131 11.19 5.09 23.22
N VAL A 132 12.27 5.07 22.43
CA VAL A 132 13.19 3.92 22.30
C VAL A 132 13.82 3.51 23.63
N ALA A 133 14.06 4.46 24.53
CA ALA A 133 14.64 4.18 25.86
C ALA A 133 13.75 3.29 26.76
N HIS A 134 12.45 3.18 26.44
CA HIS A 134 11.46 2.44 27.23
C HIS A 134 11.07 1.12 26.57
N LEU A 135 11.66 0.80 25.41
CA LEU A 135 11.45 -0.46 24.71
C LEU A 135 12.55 -1.46 25.09
N ASP A 136 12.14 -2.70 25.37
CA ASP A 136 13.08 -3.77 25.69
C ASP A 136 13.91 -4.23 24.46
N ALA A 137 14.90 -5.09 24.71
CA ALA A 137 15.81 -5.59 23.68
C ALA A 137 15.10 -6.37 22.55
N THR A 138 13.89 -6.90 22.78
CA THR A 138 13.16 -7.64 21.75
C THR A 138 12.71 -6.74 20.59
N TRP A 139 12.68 -5.42 20.77
CA TRP A 139 12.36 -4.44 19.73
C TRP A 139 13.53 -4.08 18.81
N ALA A 140 14.76 -4.53 19.12
CA ALA A 140 15.96 -4.14 18.37
C ALA A 140 15.86 -4.43 16.87
N SER A 141 15.39 -5.62 16.48
CA SER A 141 15.20 -6.01 15.08
C SER A 141 14.13 -5.19 14.36
N THR A 142 13.09 -4.75 15.10
CA THR A 142 11.99 -3.95 14.56
C THR A 142 12.39 -2.49 14.37
N LEU A 143 13.29 -1.99 15.22
CA LEU A 143 13.81 -0.63 15.16
C LEU A 143 15.00 -0.47 14.21
N ALA A 144 15.72 -1.56 13.88
CA ALA A 144 16.90 -1.51 13.02
C ALA A 144 16.68 -0.79 11.68
N PRO A 145 15.57 -1.00 10.93
CA PRO A 145 15.33 -0.28 9.68
C PRO A 145 15.08 1.22 9.85
N LEU A 146 14.69 1.65 11.06
CA LEU A 146 14.41 3.04 11.37
C LEU A 146 15.68 3.83 11.72
N ARG A 147 16.79 3.13 11.97
CA ARG A 147 18.04 3.78 12.35
C ARG A 147 18.69 4.50 11.17
N GLU A 148 19.52 5.46 11.51
CA GLU A 148 20.45 6.10 10.58
C GLU A 148 21.44 5.07 10.03
N ALA A 149 22.04 5.41 8.88
CA ALA A 149 23.16 4.62 8.36
C ALA A 149 24.27 4.56 9.40
N ALA A 150 24.87 3.38 9.58
CA ALA A 150 26.00 3.24 10.48
C ALA A 150 27.19 4.05 9.94
N ASP A 151 27.77 4.88 10.79
CA ASP A 151 29.03 5.55 10.51
C ASP A 151 30.15 4.49 10.48
N PRO A 152 30.87 4.31 9.35
CA PRO A 152 31.95 3.34 9.24
C PRO A 152 33.09 3.54 10.24
N ASP A 153 33.29 4.79 10.69
CA ASP A 153 34.37 5.17 11.62
C ASP A 153 33.93 5.08 13.10
N ALA A 154 32.65 4.80 13.36
CA ALA A 154 32.14 4.67 14.72
C ALA A 154 32.58 3.35 15.36
N PRO A 155 32.77 3.33 16.70
CA PRO A 155 33.07 2.09 17.43
C PRO A 155 32.01 1.01 17.19
N HIS A 156 32.41 -0.27 17.17
CA HIS A 156 31.51 -1.41 16.92
C HIS A 156 30.35 -1.55 17.94
N TRP A 157 30.44 -0.90 19.10
CA TRP A 157 29.39 -0.86 20.11
C TRP A 157 28.45 0.35 19.97
N HIS A 158 28.76 1.31 19.09
CA HIS A 158 27.91 2.46 18.81
C HIS A 158 26.63 2.00 18.13
N VAL A 159 25.49 2.35 18.71
CA VAL A 159 24.18 2.04 18.14
C VAL A 159 23.64 3.32 17.48
N PRO A 160 23.50 3.36 16.13
CA PRO A 160 23.02 4.55 15.43
C PRO A 160 21.65 4.99 15.94
N LYS A 161 21.37 6.29 15.92
CA LYS A 161 20.10 6.82 16.44
C LYS A 161 18.93 6.39 15.57
N VAL A 162 17.75 6.29 16.19
CA VAL A 162 16.49 6.05 15.46
C VAL A 162 16.03 7.37 14.88
N ARG A 163 15.78 7.41 13.57
CA ARG A 163 15.27 8.60 12.89
C ARG A 163 13.85 8.92 13.36
N PRO A 164 13.45 10.20 13.31
CA PRO A 164 12.05 10.57 13.46
C PRO A 164 11.14 9.81 12.49
N VAL A 165 9.90 9.61 12.89
CA VAL A 165 8.88 8.94 12.08
C VAL A 165 7.77 9.90 11.69
N ALA A 166 7.23 9.74 10.48
CA ALA A 166 6.05 10.46 10.01
C ALA A 166 5.00 9.49 9.46
N PHE A 167 3.75 9.93 9.42
CA PHE A 167 2.62 9.14 8.90
C PHE A 167 2.17 9.61 7.51
N ARG A 168 2.76 10.70 7.01
CA ARG A 168 2.56 11.23 5.66
C ARG A 168 3.85 11.12 4.87
N ALA A 169 3.73 11.01 3.55
CA ALA A 169 4.89 10.98 2.67
C ALA A 169 5.61 12.33 2.70
N ALA A 170 6.94 12.30 2.76
CA ALA A 170 7.75 13.50 2.61
C ALA A 170 7.73 13.99 1.15
N HIS A 171 7.82 15.31 0.96
CA HIS A 171 7.90 15.91 -0.37
C HIS A 171 9.27 15.73 -1.03
N GLN A 172 10.31 15.47 -0.24
CA GLN A 172 11.69 15.35 -0.70
C GLN A 172 12.26 13.96 -0.35
N LEU A 173 13.10 13.43 -1.22
CA LEU A 173 13.70 12.09 -1.11
C LEU A 173 14.79 12.00 -0.03
N ASP A 174 15.32 13.15 0.40
CA ASP A 174 16.37 13.33 1.40
C ASP A 174 15.81 13.64 2.80
N ALA A 175 14.51 13.46 3.03
CA ALA A 175 13.94 13.66 4.35
C ALA A 175 14.57 12.69 5.36
N ASP A 176 15.18 13.24 6.43
CA ASP A 176 15.71 12.50 7.60
C ASP A 176 14.62 11.82 8.45
N THR A 177 13.46 11.56 7.87
CA THR A 177 12.28 11.00 8.52
C THR A 177 11.86 9.71 7.84
N VAL A 178 11.47 8.72 8.64
CA VAL A 178 10.95 7.45 8.12
C VAL A 178 9.43 7.47 8.08
N GLN A 179 8.85 7.24 6.91
CA GLN A 179 7.41 7.11 6.77
C GLN A 179 6.94 5.76 7.35
N LEU A 180 6.07 5.80 8.36
CA LEU A 180 5.32 4.66 8.84
C LEU A 180 4.05 4.48 8.03
N HIS A 181 3.81 3.22 7.64
CA HIS A 181 2.63 2.78 6.91
C HIS A 181 2.13 1.46 7.51
N LEU A 182 0.92 1.01 7.15
CA LEU A 182 0.33 -0.24 7.66
C LEU A 182 1.19 -1.48 7.45
N GLY A 183 2.07 -1.45 6.43
CA GLY A 183 2.99 -2.52 6.09
C GLY A 183 4.24 -2.59 6.95
N HIS A 184 4.58 -1.51 7.66
CA HIS A 184 5.84 -1.37 8.38
C HIS A 184 5.92 -2.35 9.56
N PRO A 185 7.05 -3.04 9.79
CA PRO A 185 7.18 -4.04 10.88
C PRO A 185 6.82 -3.51 12.26
N LEU A 186 7.23 -2.28 12.59
CA LEU A 186 6.86 -1.60 13.84
C LEU A 186 5.34 -1.49 14.00
N VAL A 187 4.67 -0.98 12.97
CA VAL A 187 3.21 -0.78 12.97
C VAL A 187 2.51 -2.13 13.10
N LYS A 188 2.90 -3.13 12.30
CA LYS A 188 2.33 -4.47 12.39
C LYS A 188 2.47 -5.10 13.77
N ARG A 189 3.64 -4.94 14.40
CA ARG A 189 3.91 -5.48 15.74
C ARG A 189 3.09 -4.78 16.81
N LEU A 190 2.97 -3.46 16.76
CA LEU A 190 2.12 -2.70 17.67
C LEU A 190 0.64 -3.07 17.47
N LEU A 191 0.18 -3.13 16.22
CA LEU A 191 -1.20 -3.48 15.91
C LEU A 191 -1.55 -4.95 16.27
N ALA A 192 -0.56 -5.85 16.22
CA ALA A 192 -0.73 -7.23 16.64
C ALA A 192 -1.10 -7.34 18.13
N ARG A 193 -0.69 -6.39 18.98
CA ARG A 193 -1.07 -6.35 20.40
C ARG A 193 -2.58 -6.22 20.58
N PHE A 194 -3.24 -5.36 19.80
CA PHE A 194 -4.70 -5.23 19.85
C PHE A 194 -5.42 -6.50 19.36
N ARG A 195 -4.81 -7.23 18.43
CA ARG A 195 -5.36 -8.48 17.90
C ARG A 195 -5.12 -9.69 18.81
N ALA A 196 -4.13 -9.63 19.69
CA ALA A 196 -3.81 -10.69 20.65
C ALA A 196 -4.74 -10.70 21.88
N GLN A 197 -5.68 -9.75 21.95
CA GLN A 197 -6.63 -9.61 23.04
C GLN A 197 -7.59 -10.80 23.11
N GLY A 198 -7.81 -11.30 24.32
CA GLY A 198 -8.58 -12.52 24.58
C GLY A 198 -7.82 -13.82 24.30
N PHE A 199 -6.54 -13.75 23.94
CA PHE A 199 -5.64 -14.91 23.85
C PHE A 199 -4.48 -14.75 24.84
N ALA A 200 -3.58 -13.81 24.53
CA ALA A 200 -2.37 -13.56 25.32
C ALA A 200 -2.47 -12.26 26.14
N ALA A 201 -3.32 -11.33 25.74
CA ALA A 201 -3.51 -10.03 26.38
C ALA A 201 -4.98 -9.85 26.82
N HIS A 202 -5.18 -9.15 27.95
CA HIS A 202 -6.50 -8.91 28.56
C HIS A 202 -6.62 -7.46 29.08
N ASP A 203 -5.86 -6.54 28.50
CA ASP A 203 -5.66 -5.17 28.97
C ASP A 203 -6.55 -4.15 28.22
N LEU A 204 -7.47 -4.60 27.35
CA LEU A 204 -8.46 -3.73 26.73
C LEU A 204 -9.83 -3.82 27.38
N GLU A 205 -10.37 -2.65 27.69
CA GLU A 205 -11.75 -2.49 28.12
C GLU A 205 -12.70 -2.56 26.92
N ARG A 206 -13.80 -3.31 27.08
CA ARG A 206 -14.81 -3.49 26.02
C ARG A 206 -15.97 -2.51 26.12
N VAL A 207 -16.01 -1.69 27.16
CA VAL A 207 -17.04 -0.67 27.35
C VAL A 207 -16.38 0.68 27.46
N THR A 208 -16.72 1.58 26.55
CA THR A 208 -16.09 2.91 26.46
C THR A 208 -17.15 4.00 26.53
N LEU A 209 -16.87 5.04 27.30
CA LEU A 209 -17.65 6.27 27.32
C LEU A 209 -16.86 7.35 26.59
N MET A 210 -17.47 7.97 25.58
CA MET A 210 -16.90 9.09 24.84
C MET A 210 -17.78 10.32 25.02
N HIS A 211 -17.15 11.43 25.39
CA HIS A 211 -17.75 12.75 25.38
C HIS A 211 -17.82 13.29 23.95
N THR A 212 -19.01 13.73 23.55
CA THR A 212 -19.34 14.21 22.20
C THR A 212 -19.98 15.60 22.28
N PRO A 213 -19.17 16.66 22.41
CA PRO A 213 -19.69 18.01 22.60
C PRO A 213 -20.50 18.47 21.38
N GLY A 214 -21.62 19.13 21.62
CA GLY A 214 -22.50 19.67 20.58
C GLY A 214 -23.56 18.69 20.06
N GLU A 215 -23.53 17.44 20.49
CA GLU A 215 -24.66 16.53 20.32
C GLU A 215 -25.68 16.73 21.46
N SER A 216 -26.95 16.42 21.20
CA SER A 216 -28.03 16.53 22.20
C SER A 216 -28.56 15.18 22.67
N VAL A 217 -28.18 14.11 21.97
CA VAL A 217 -28.73 12.76 22.16
C VAL A 217 -27.64 11.81 22.63
N ARG A 218 -27.89 11.12 23.74
CA ARG A 218 -27.06 10.01 24.23
C ARG A 218 -27.30 8.80 23.34
N ARG A 219 -26.22 8.18 22.87
CA ARG A 219 -26.29 7.00 21.99
C ARG A 219 -25.45 5.88 22.57
N VAL A 220 -25.87 4.67 22.27
CA VAL A 220 -25.10 3.46 22.53
C VAL A 220 -24.83 2.77 21.20
N VAL A 221 -23.60 2.34 20.99
CA VAL A 221 -23.11 1.74 19.76
C VAL A 221 -22.46 0.41 20.10
N LEU A 222 -23.02 -0.67 19.58
CA LEU A 222 -22.45 -2.01 19.69
C LEU A 222 -21.66 -2.32 18.42
N LEU A 223 -20.38 -2.66 18.61
CA LEU A 223 -19.46 -3.03 17.53
C LEU A 223 -19.25 -4.54 17.52
N GLY A 224 -19.36 -5.13 16.34
CA GLY A 224 -19.04 -6.52 16.06
C GLY A 224 -18.01 -6.64 14.95
N LYS A 225 -17.32 -7.77 14.90
CA LYS A 225 -16.41 -8.11 13.82
C LYS A 225 -16.83 -9.42 13.19
N LEU A 226 -17.06 -9.39 11.89
CA LEU A 226 -17.26 -10.56 11.06
C LEU A 226 -15.95 -10.93 10.38
N SER A 227 -15.54 -12.19 10.44
CA SER A 227 -14.36 -12.71 9.74
C SER A 227 -14.70 -14.03 9.06
N LEU A 228 -14.44 -14.09 7.75
CA LEU A 228 -14.65 -15.28 6.93
C LEU A 228 -13.29 -15.84 6.50
N PHE A 229 -13.11 -17.13 6.72
CA PHE A 229 -11.89 -17.85 6.41
C PHE A 229 -12.15 -18.94 5.37
N GLY A 230 -11.23 -19.04 4.41
CA GLY A 230 -11.22 -20.09 3.40
C GLY A 230 -10.28 -21.23 3.76
N HIS A 231 -9.92 -22.00 2.73
CA HIS A 231 -9.00 -23.12 2.87
C HIS A 231 -7.64 -22.67 3.46
N GLY A 232 -7.05 -23.52 4.30
CA GLY A 232 -5.78 -23.22 4.98
C GLY A 232 -5.86 -22.07 5.99
N ALA A 233 -7.06 -21.73 6.49
CA ALA A 233 -7.30 -20.56 7.36
C ALA A 233 -6.93 -19.21 6.72
N THR A 234 -6.94 -19.16 5.38
CA THR A 234 -6.76 -17.91 4.64
C THR A 234 -7.91 -16.95 4.94
N ARG A 235 -7.60 -15.72 5.32
CA ARG A 235 -8.63 -14.70 5.57
C ARG A 235 -9.18 -14.17 4.26
N LEU A 236 -10.47 -14.39 4.00
CA LEU A 236 -11.13 -13.97 2.77
C LEU A 236 -11.87 -12.65 2.92
N HIS A 237 -12.54 -12.45 4.06
CA HIS A 237 -13.29 -11.22 4.36
C HIS A 237 -13.16 -10.86 5.83
N GLU A 238 -13.08 -9.57 6.11
CA GLU A 238 -13.15 -9.03 7.47
C GLU A 238 -13.90 -7.70 7.44
N GLU A 239 -14.88 -7.55 8.33
CA GLU A 239 -15.73 -6.38 8.38
C GLU A 239 -16.09 -6.05 9.83
N VAL A 240 -16.10 -4.76 10.15
CA VAL A 240 -16.61 -4.25 11.42
C VAL A 240 -18.05 -3.81 11.20
N LEU A 241 -18.95 -4.41 11.96
CA LEU A 241 -20.38 -4.16 11.94
C LEU A 241 -20.77 -3.29 13.12
N LEU A 242 -21.75 -2.42 12.90
CA LEU A 242 -22.18 -1.44 13.88
C LEU A 242 -23.70 -1.43 13.97
N VAL A 243 -24.22 -1.55 15.18
CA VAL A 243 -25.63 -1.27 15.51
C VAL A 243 -25.65 -0.21 16.59
N ALA A 244 -26.50 0.80 16.41
CA ALA A 244 -26.62 1.89 17.36
C ALA A 244 -28.07 2.09 17.79
N GLY A 245 -28.28 2.68 18.96
CA GLY A 245 -29.59 3.07 19.46
C GLY A 245 -29.52 4.30 20.35
N GLN A 246 -30.68 4.92 20.58
CA GLN A 246 -30.79 5.99 21.57
C GLN A 246 -30.67 5.39 22.96
N TRP A 247 -29.82 5.96 23.80
CA TRP A 247 -29.63 5.48 25.15
C TRP A 247 -30.49 6.24 26.17
N SER A 248 -31.08 5.50 27.10
CA SER A 248 -31.78 6.02 28.28
C SER A 248 -31.46 5.17 29.50
N ALA A 249 -31.48 5.78 30.69
CA ALA A 249 -31.28 5.07 31.95
C ALA A 249 -32.45 4.11 32.26
N GLU A 250 -33.66 4.44 31.83
CA GLU A 250 -34.90 3.77 32.25
C GLU A 250 -35.30 2.61 31.32
N ALA A 251 -34.94 2.70 30.04
CA ALA A 251 -35.37 1.77 29.01
C ALA A 251 -34.19 1.17 28.25
N ALA A 252 -34.41 -0.03 27.69
CA ALA A 252 -33.47 -0.63 26.75
C ALA A 252 -33.38 0.24 25.48
N PRO A 253 -32.18 0.34 24.86
CA PRO A 253 -32.00 1.11 23.65
C PRO A 253 -32.81 0.50 22.51
N THR A 254 -33.53 1.35 21.79
CA THR A 254 -34.19 0.95 20.54
C THR A 254 -33.19 1.11 19.39
N PRO A 255 -32.91 0.05 18.61
CA PRO A 255 -32.01 0.12 17.46
C PRO A 255 -32.47 1.18 16.45
N TYR A 256 -31.52 1.99 15.99
CA TYR A 256 -31.76 2.95 14.93
C TYR A 256 -31.91 2.24 13.58
N LYS A 257 -32.74 2.85 12.72
CA LYS A 257 -32.78 2.55 11.29
C LYS A 257 -31.64 3.29 10.56
N ALA A 258 -31.55 3.12 9.24
CA ALA A 258 -30.44 3.59 8.40
C ALA A 258 -29.95 5.03 8.68
N ASP A 259 -30.84 6.03 8.71
CA ASP A 259 -30.42 7.43 8.94
C ASP A 259 -29.88 7.68 10.35
N GLY A 260 -30.52 7.10 11.37
CA GLY A 260 -30.06 7.22 12.74
C GLY A 260 -28.73 6.50 12.97
N LEU A 261 -28.54 5.35 12.29
CA LEU A 261 -27.28 4.60 12.31
C LEU A 261 -26.15 5.40 11.67
N ARG A 262 -26.38 5.98 10.49
CA ARG A 262 -25.40 6.83 9.80
C ARG A 262 -24.97 8.01 10.66
N LYS A 263 -25.92 8.72 11.28
CA LYS A 263 -25.59 9.81 12.20
C LYS A 263 -24.82 9.32 13.43
N ALA A 264 -25.14 8.16 13.98
CA ALA A 264 -24.39 7.59 15.10
C ALA A 264 -22.95 7.24 14.71
N GLN A 265 -22.73 6.71 13.50
CA GLN A 265 -21.41 6.45 12.95
C GLN A 265 -20.61 7.75 12.75
N GLU A 266 -21.21 8.78 12.14
CA GLU A 266 -20.57 10.09 11.97
C GLU A 266 -20.10 10.69 13.30
N VAL A 267 -20.93 10.57 14.36
CA VAL A 267 -20.58 11.05 15.70
C VAL A 267 -19.47 10.21 16.33
N LEU A 268 -19.50 8.89 16.17
CA LEU A 268 -18.44 8.00 16.65
C LEU A 268 -17.09 8.33 15.98
N ASP A 269 -17.08 8.47 14.65
CA ASP A 269 -15.88 8.76 13.88
C ASP A 269 -15.29 10.11 14.25
N ALA A 270 -16.14 11.13 14.44
CA ALA A 270 -15.71 12.44 14.92
C ALA A 270 -15.12 12.38 16.35
N ALA A 271 -15.73 11.60 17.24
CA ALA A 271 -15.24 11.42 18.61
C ALA A 271 -13.88 10.70 18.65
N LEU A 272 -13.71 9.67 17.82
CA LEU A 272 -12.44 8.95 17.65
C LEU A 272 -11.34 9.85 17.08
N ALA A 273 -11.69 10.70 16.11
CA ALA A 273 -10.73 11.61 15.48
C ALA A 273 -10.27 12.73 16.42
N ALA A 274 -11.19 13.29 17.22
CA ALA A 274 -10.87 14.36 18.15
C ALA A 274 -10.03 13.87 19.36
N GLY A 275 -10.15 12.59 19.72
CA GLY A 275 -9.70 12.09 21.01
C GLY A 275 -10.64 12.60 22.11
N SER A 276 -11.24 11.70 22.88
CA SER A 276 -12.25 12.12 23.86
C SER A 276 -11.57 12.59 25.16
N PRO A 277 -11.76 13.86 25.59
CA PRO A 277 -11.28 14.32 26.88
C PRO A 277 -12.02 13.62 28.03
N ALA A 278 -11.53 13.80 29.25
CA ALA A 278 -12.22 13.31 30.43
C ALA A 278 -13.69 13.76 30.45
N HIS A 279 -14.59 12.80 30.65
CA HIS A 279 -16.02 13.05 30.60
C HIS A 279 -16.46 13.98 31.75
N PRO A 280 -17.26 15.04 31.49
CA PRO A 280 -17.61 16.03 32.51
C PRO A 280 -18.56 15.48 33.60
N ASP A 281 -19.44 14.53 33.26
CA ASP A 281 -20.30 13.85 34.24
C ASP A 281 -19.56 12.67 34.90
N ALA A 282 -19.18 12.85 36.17
CA ALA A 282 -18.47 11.84 36.97
C ALA A 282 -19.35 10.62 37.32
N ASP A 283 -20.68 10.74 37.28
CA ASP A 283 -21.60 9.65 37.58
C ASP A 283 -22.01 8.83 36.35
N ALA A 284 -21.77 9.34 35.14
CA ALA A 284 -22.11 8.66 33.88
C ALA A 284 -21.54 7.23 33.80
N PRO A 285 -20.26 6.97 34.14
CA PRO A 285 -19.71 5.61 34.14
C PRO A 285 -20.49 4.63 35.02
N ARG A 286 -20.90 5.06 36.23
CA ARG A 286 -21.67 4.20 37.16
C ARG A 286 -23.06 3.88 36.62
N ARG A 287 -23.72 4.84 35.95
CA ARG A 287 -25.01 4.62 35.31
C ARG A 287 -24.89 3.63 34.16
N ILE A 288 -23.84 3.79 33.34
CA ILE A 288 -23.54 2.90 32.22
C ILE A 288 -23.27 1.48 32.71
N GLN A 289 -22.40 1.30 33.72
CA GLN A 289 -22.06 -0.02 34.26
C GLN A 289 -23.30 -0.84 34.65
N ARG A 290 -24.34 -0.20 35.19
CA ARG A 290 -25.60 -0.86 35.55
C ARG A 290 -26.48 -1.23 34.34
N ALA A 291 -26.30 -0.53 33.22
CA ALA A 291 -27.10 -0.68 32.01
C ALA A 291 -26.46 -1.61 30.95
N VAL A 292 -25.14 -1.84 31.00
CA VAL A 292 -24.39 -2.61 29.97
C VAL A 292 -25.06 -3.94 29.61
N GLU A 293 -25.42 -4.77 30.58
CA GLU A 293 -25.99 -6.10 30.31
C GLU A 293 -27.36 -6.01 29.60
N ARG A 294 -28.19 -5.04 30.02
CA ARG A 294 -29.50 -4.77 29.41
C ARG A 294 -29.32 -4.26 27.98
N ASP A 295 -28.41 -3.29 27.79
CA ASP A 295 -28.19 -2.64 26.50
C ASP A 295 -27.59 -3.62 25.49
N LEU A 296 -26.65 -4.46 25.92
CA LEU A 296 -26.09 -5.55 25.12
C LEU A 296 -27.17 -6.55 24.69
N ARG A 297 -28.02 -7.00 25.63
CA ARG A 297 -29.12 -7.94 25.33
C ARG A 297 -30.11 -7.38 24.32
N ALA A 298 -30.30 -6.06 24.29
CA ALA A 298 -31.20 -5.39 23.35
C ALA A 298 -30.60 -5.26 21.94
N LEU A 299 -29.30 -4.96 21.82
CA LEU A 299 -28.65 -4.69 20.53
C LEU A 299 -28.04 -5.94 19.87
N LEU A 300 -27.68 -6.95 20.64
CA LEU A 300 -26.99 -8.14 20.12
C LEU A 300 -27.78 -8.91 19.06
N PRO A 301 -29.11 -9.16 19.20
CA PRO A 301 -29.86 -9.88 18.18
C PRO A 301 -29.88 -9.18 16.81
N GLU A 302 -29.95 -7.85 16.81
CA GLU A 302 -29.88 -7.04 15.59
C GLU A 302 -28.50 -7.11 14.94
N LEU A 303 -27.44 -7.06 15.76
CA LEU A 303 -26.07 -7.17 15.25
C LEU A 303 -25.80 -8.56 14.65
N GLU A 304 -26.32 -9.62 15.27
CA GLU A 304 -26.23 -10.98 14.73
C GLU A 304 -27.05 -11.15 13.44
N ALA A 305 -28.22 -10.50 13.34
CA ALA A 305 -29.00 -10.48 12.12
C ALA A 305 -28.25 -9.77 10.98
N LEU A 306 -27.66 -8.60 11.27
CA LEU A 306 -26.81 -7.86 10.34
C LEU A 306 -25.59 -8.69 9.91
N ALA A 307 -24.95 -9.40 10.85
CA ALA A 307 -23.80 -10.25 10.55
C ALA A 307 -24.16 -11.39 9.58
N ARG A 308 -25.33 -12.01 9.73
CA ARG A 308 -25.82 -13.03 8.78
C ARG A 308 -26.11 -12.46 7.40
N GLU A 309 -26.67 -11.25 7.34
CA GLU A 309 -26.93 -10.58 6.06
C GLU A 309 -25.62 -10.24 5.33
N GLN A 310 -24.64 -9.68 6.04
CA GLN A 310 -23.35 -9.33 5.45
C GLN A 310 -22.51 -10.56 5.12
N GLU A 311 -22.60 -11.64 5.90
CA GLU A 311 -22.02 -12.94 5.56
C GLU A 311 -22.53 -13.43 4.20
N ALA A 312 -23.86 -13.43 3.99
CA ALA A 312 -24.45 -13.89 2.73
C ALA A 312 -23.99 -13.03 1.53
N LYS A 313 -23.94 -11.70 1.71
CA LYS A 313 -23.44 -10.78 0.68
C LYS A 313 -21.97 -11.02 0.35
N ALA A 314 -21.11 -11.16 1.37
CA ALA A 314 -19.69 -11.40 1.20
C ALA A 314 -19.42 -12.74 0.51
N VAL A 315 -20.15 -13.80 0.88
CA VAL A 315 -20.04 -15.12 0.23
C VAL A 315 -20.42 -15.04 -1.25
N ALA A 316 -21.49 -14.31 -1.59
CA ALA A 316 -21.88 -14.12 -2.99
C ALA A 316 -20.77 -13.40 -3.78
N LEU A 317 -20.25 -12.29 -3.26
CA LEU A 317 -19.16 -11.54 -3.90
C LEU A 317 -17.86 -12.36 -4.05
N LEU A 318 -17.51 -13.15 -3.04
CA LEU A 318 -16.34 -14.05 -3.10
C LEU A 318 -16.55 -15.15 -4.16
N THR A 319 -17.77 -15.66 -4.30
CA THR A 319 -18.11 -16.67 -5.31
C THR A 319 -18.01 -16.08 -6.71
N ASP A 320 -18.61 -14.90 -6.94
CA ASP A 320 -18.56 -14.20 -8.23
C ASP A 320 -17.11 -13.87 -8.61
N ARG A 321 -16.31 -13.39 -7.64
CA ARG A 321 -14.88 -13.13 -7.85
C ARG A 321 -14.10 -14.39 -8.18
N GLY A 322 -14.34 -15.47 -7.45
CA GLY A 322 -13.68 -16.75 -7.68
C GLY A 322 -14.01 -17.32 -9.05
N GLU A 323 -15.24 -17.15 -9.54
CA GLU A 323 -15.64 -17.55 -10.89
C GLU A 323 -14.96 -16.67 -11.96
N GLY A 324 -14.93 -15.35 -11.77
CA GLY A 324 -14.25 -14.43 -12.68
C GLY A 324 -12.76 -14.74 -12.81
N GLU A 325 -12.04 -14.89 -11.69
CA GLU A 325 -10.61 -15.22 -11.71
C GLU A 325 -10.33 -16.62 -12.28
N ALA A 326 -11.23 -17.58 -12.05
CA ALA A 326 -11.13 -18.91 -12.66
C ALA A 326 -11.30 -18.88 -14.19
N GLN A 327 -12.21 -18.04 -14.70
CA GLN A 327 -12.39 -17.82 -16.13
C GLN A 327 -11.19 -17.11 -16.76
N ASP A 328 -10.65 -16.09 -16.09
CA ASP A 328 -9.44 -15.39 -16.53
C ASP A 328 -8.23 -16.35 -16.59
N MET A 329 -8.07 -17.20 -15.57
CA MET A 329 -7.03 -18.23 -15.55
C MET A 329 -7.18 -19.22 -16.70
N HIS A 330 -8.41 -19.70 -16.93
CA HIS A 330 -8.71 -20.58 -18.06
C HIS A 330 -8.33 -19.93 -19.39
N ALA A 331 -8.71 -18.67 -19.60
CA ALA A 331 -8.36 -17.91 -20.81
C ALA A 331 -6.86 -17.65 -20.97
N ILE A 332 -6.10 -17.51 -19.87
CA ILE A 332 -4.63 -17.42 -19.91
C ILE A 332 -4.04 -18.76 -20.36
N LEU A 333 -4.49 -19.88 -19.79
CA LEU A 333 -3.99 -21.22 -20.11
C LEU A 333 -4.34 -21.62 -21.55
N GLU A 334 -5.53 -21.27 -22.05
CA GLU A 334 -5.90 -21.47 -23.47
C GLU A 334 -4.98 -20.70 -24.41
N ARG A 335 -4.74 -19.40 -24.14
CA ARG A 335 -3.81 -18.61 -24.97
C ARG A 335 -2.39 -19.15 -24.93
N GLN A 336 -1.94 -19.71 -23.80
CA GLN A 336 -0.64 -20.37 -23.72
C GLN A 336 -0.62 -21.68 -24.54
N HIS A 337 -1.69 -22.47 -24.47
CA HIS A 337 -1.85 -23.70 -25.22
C HIS A 337 -1.80 -23.43 -26.74
N GLU A 338 -2.56 -22.46 -27.23
CA GLU A 338 -2.57 -22.03 -28.64
C GLU A 338 -1.18 -21.58 -29.11
N LYS A 339 -0.51 -20.72 -28.33
CA LYS A 339 0.85 -20.24 -28.64
C LYS A 339 1.86 -21.39 -28.74
N ILE A 340 1.75 -22.41 -27.88
CA ILE A 340 2.64 -23.57 -27.94
C ILE A 340 2.34 -24.42 -29.18
N ILE A 341 1.08 -24.61 -29.55
CA ILE A 341 0.70 -25.30 -30.80
C ILE A 341 1.26 -24.56 -32.02
N GLU A 342 1.12 -23.23 -32.06
CA GLU A 342 1.69 -22.40 -33.12
C GLU A 342 3.22 -22.52 -33.17
N ALA A 343 3.89 -22.45 -32.01
CA ALA A 343 5.34 -22.63 -31.92
C ALA A 343 5.78 -24.02 -32.39
N GLN A 344 5.04 -25.08 -32.07
CA GLN A 344 5.31 -26.43 -32.58
C GLN A 344 5.11 -26.52 -34.11
N LYS A 345 4.06 -25.92 -34.66
CA LYS A 345 3.82 -25.89 -36.12
C LYS A 345 4.92 -25.12 -36.84
N ALA A 346 5.30 -23.94 -36.36
CA ALA A 346 6.38 -23.14 -36.93
C ALA A 346 7.72 -23.89 -36.86
N ARG A 347 8.01 -24.56 -35.75
CA ARG A 347 9.23 -25.38 -35.60
C ARG A 347 9.26 -26.59 -36.54
N LYS A 348 8.12 -27.25 -36.80
CA LYS A 348 8.04 -28.35 -37.79
C LYS A 348 8.30 -27.87 -39.24
N GLN A 349 8.07 -26.59 -39.52
CA GLN A 349 8.36 -25.99 -40.84
C GLN A 349 9.83 -25.56 -41.00
N LEU A 350 10.53 -25.31 -39.89
CA LEU A 350 11.97 -25.00 -39.82
C LEU A 350 12.81 -26.28 -39.97
N ASN A 351 12.69 -26.96 -41.10
CA ASN A 351 13.51 -28.13 -41.45
C ASN A 351 14.66 -27.74 -42.40
N LEU A 352 15.49 -26.78 -41.99
CA LEU A 352 16.62 -26.29 -42.78
C LEU A 352 17.94 -26.43 -42.00
N SER A 353 18.83 -27.29 -42.52
CA SER A 353 20.29 -27.29 -42.32
C SER A 353 20.83 -27.10 -40.89
N LEU A 354 20.26 -27.80 -39.91
CA LEU A 354 20.78 -27.80 -38.53
C LEU A 354 22.03 -28.69 -38.41
N SER A 355 23.01 -28.26 -37.60
CA SER A 355 24.12 -29.09 -37.13
C SER A 355 23.61 -30.27 -36.28
N ARG A 356 24.44 -31.30 -36.07
CA ARG A 356 24.09 -32.49 -35.26
C ARG A 356 23.69 -32.13 -33.82
N ASP A 357 24.41 -31.19 -33.22
CA ASP A 357 24.14 -30.74 -31.84
C ASP A 357 22.86 -29.89 -31.77
N GLU A 358 22.62 -29.06 -32.78
CA GLU A 358 21.39 -28.25 -32.91
C GLU A 358 20.17 -29.12 -33.14
N HIS A 359 20.30 -30.23 -33.90
CA HIS A 359 19.24 -31.20 -34.10
C HIS A 359 18.89 -31.94 -32.80
N ALA A 360 19.88 -32.28 -31.98
CA ALA A 360 19.64 -32.90 -30.67
C ALA A 360 18.90 -31.93 -29.72
N GLN A 361 19.28 -30.65 -29.71
CA GLN A 361 18.59 -29.61 -28.94
C GLN A 361 17.16 -29.39 -29.44
N PHE A 362 16.95 -29.36 -30.76
CA PHE A 362 15.63 -29.23 -31.36
C PHE A 362 14.68 -30.35 -30.93
N GLU A 363 15.13 -31.60 -30.95
CA GLU A 363 14.35 -32.77 -30.50
C GLU A 363 14.03 -32.73 -29.00
N LEU A 364 14.94 -32.19 -28.17
CA LEU A 364 14.67 -31.97 -26.76
C LEU A 364 13.60 -30.91 -26.55
N ASP A 365 13.69 -29.79 -27.27
CA ASP A 365 12.72 -28.72 -27.19
C ASP A 365 11.33 -29.18 -27.66
N VAL A 366 11.22 -29.91 -28.78
CA VAL A 366 9.93 -30.45 -29.26
C VAL A 366 9.31 -31.38 -28.22
N ARG A 367 10.10 -32.26 -27.61
CA ARG A 367 9.64 -33.12 -26.51
C ARG A 367 9.22 -32.32 -25.28
N ALA A 368 9.95 -31.25 -24.93
CA ALA A 368 9.60 -30.38 -23.81
C ALA A 368 8.28 -29.63 -24.06
N LEU A 369 8.05 -29.13 -25.29
CA LEU A 369 6.78 -28.52 -25.69
C LEU A 369 5.62 -29.52 -25.63
N GLY A 370 5.83 -30.76 -26.06
CA GLY A 370 4.84 -31.83 -25.95
C GLY A 370 4.44 -32.11 -24.50
N LYS A 371 5.43 -32.28 -23.61
CA LYS A 371 5.19 -32.44 -22.16
C LYS A 371 4.47 -31.23 -21.56
N ARG A 372 4.80 -30.01 -21.98
CA ARG A 372 4.13 -28.80 -21.50
C ARG A 372 2.66 -28.73 -21.92
N LEU A 373 2.31 -29.18 -23.13
CA LEU A 373 0.92 -29.27 -23.58
C LEU A 373 0.11 -30.24 -22.71
N GLU A 374 0.64 -31.44 -22.46
CA GLU A 374 -0.02 -32.42 -21.57
C GLU A 374 -0.22 -31.87 -20.15
N GLN A 375 0.75 -31.09 -19.66
CA GLN A 375 0.64 -30.42 -18.36
C GLN A 375 -0.44 -29.32 -18.38
N LEU A 376 -0.47 -28.49 -19.43
CA LEU A 376 -1.46 -27.43 -19.59
C LEU A 376 -2.89 -27.98 -19.65
N GLU A 377 -3.11 -29.12 -20.29
CA GLU A 377 -4.44 -29.77 -20.33
C GLU A 377 -4.94 -30.13 -18.92
N LYS A 378 -4.04 -30.58 -18.03
CA LYS A 378 -4.37 -30.86 -16.63
C LYS A 378 -4.58 -29.56 -15.84
N GLU A 379 -3.67 -28.59 -16.00
CA GLU A 379 -3.74 -27.28 -15.34
C GLU A 379 -5.03 -26.52 -15.70
N ARG A 380 -5.52 -26.67 -16.94
CA ARG A 380 -6.75 -26.03 -17.42
C ARG A 380 -8.00 -26.43 -16.63
N ILE A 381 -7.98 -27.59 -15.97
CA ILE A 381 -9.05 -28.03 -15.08
C ILE A 381 -8.66 -27.76 -13.63
N ALA A 382 -7.46 -28.17 -13.23
CA ALA A 382 -7.02 -28.13 -11.84
C ALA A 382 -6.84 -26.69 -11.30
N GLU A 383 -6.26 -25.78 -12.08
CA GLU A 383 -5.98 -24.41 -11.64
C GLU A 383 -7.27 -23.58 -11.46
N PRO A 384 -8.22 -23.55 -12.42
CA PRO A 384 -9.50 -22.87 -12.19
C PRO A 384 -10.30 -23.45 -11.02
N GLU A 385 -10.27 -24.77 -10.82
CA GLU A 385 -10.89 -25.38 -9.63
C GLU A 385 -10.19 -24.98 -8.32
N ALA A 386 -8.85 -24.93 -8.31
CA ALA A 386 -8.09 -24.48 -7.15
C ALA A 386 -8.42 -23.03 -6.80
N ILE A 387 -8.57 -22.16 -7.80
CA ILE A 387 -9.00 -20.76 -7.60
C ILE A 387 -10.39 -20.72 -6.96
N ARG A 388 -11.38 -21.43 -7.50
CA ARG A 388 -12.73 -21.48 -6.90
C ARG A 388 -12.70 -21.96 -5.46
N ARG A 389 -11.93 -23.01 -5.17
CA ARG A 389 -11.76 -23.55 -3.80
C ARG A 389 -11.09 -22.55 -2.86
N SER A 390 -10.20 -21.69 -3.37
CA SER A 390 -9.52 -20.68 -2.55
C SER A 390 -10.51 -19.62 -2.02
N TYR A 391 -11.55 -19.30 -2.78
CA TYR A 391 -12.60 -18.35 -2.41
C TYR A 391 -13.74 -18.96 -1.58
N GLN A 392 -13.75 -20.29 -1.40
CA GLN A 392 -14.79 -20.96 -0.63
C GLN A 392 -14.62 -20.68 0.87
N VAL A 393 -15.66 -20.12 1.48
CA VAL A 393 -15.71 -19.90 2.93
C VAL A 393 -15.89 -21.24 3.65
N THR A 394 -14.93 -21.58 4.51
CA THR A 394 -14.92 -22.80 5.31
C THR A 394 -15.30 -22.54 6.76
N LEU A 395 -14.90 -21.39 7.31
CA LEU A 395 -15.14 -21.02 8.70
C LEU A 395 -15.63 -19.58 8.78
N ARG A 396 -16.68 -19.37 9.58
CA ARG A 396 -17.11 -18.04 10.01
C ARG A 396 -16.74 -17.82 11.46
N ARG A 397 -16.31 -16.60 11.78
CA ARG A 397 -16.09 -16.13 13.15
C ARG A 397 -16.75 -14.77 13.31
N PHE A 398 -17.66 -14.68 14.26
CA PHE A 398 -18.30 -13.43 14.65
C PHE A 398 -17.92 -13.12 16.09
N GLU A 399 -17.41 -11.91 16.33
CA GLU A 399 -16.91 -11.48 17.63
C GLU A 399 -17.54 -10.15 18.04
N GLN A 400 -17.88 -10.03 19.33
CA GLN A 400 -18.28 -8.76 19.92
C GLN A 400 -17.01 -7.98 20.26
N LEU A 401 -16.84 -6.81 19.65
CA LEU A 401 -15.67 -5.96 19.89
C LEU A 401 -15.86 -5.16 21.18
N GLY A 402 -16.95 -4.41 21.26
CA GLY A 402 -17.23 -3.57 22.41
C GLY A 402 -18.49 -2.73 22.27
N LEU A 403 -18.83 -2.06 23.37
CA LEU A 403 -19.98 -1.18 23.52
C LEU A 403 -19.48 0.25 23.78
N VAL A 404 -19.84 1.19 22.92
CA VAL A 404 -19.44 2.59 23.02
C VAL A 404 -20.64 3.44 23.34
N TYR A 405 -20.54 4.22 24.42
CA TYR A 405 -21.53 5.21 24.80
C TYR A 405 -21.07 6.58 24.35
N LEU A 406 -21.85 7.20 23.47
CA LEU A 406 -21.62 8.56 22.99
C LEU A 406 -22.50 9.50 23.81
N TRP A 407 -21.86 10.42 24.51
CA TRP A 407 -22.50 11.20 25.55
C TRP A 407 -22.24 12.71 25.36
N PRO A 408 -23.30 13.53 25.24
CA PRO A 408 -23.22 14.98 25.10
C PRO A 408 -22.38 15.72 26.14
#